data_AF-A0A2T0YH34-F1
#
_entry.id   AF-A0A2T0YH34-F1
#
_cell.length_a   1.000
_cell.length_b   1.000
_cell.length_c   1.000
_cell.angle_alpha   90.00
_cell.angle_beta   90.00
_cell.angle_gamma   90.00
#
_symmetry.space_group_name_H-M   'P 1'
#
loop_
_entity.id
_entity.type
_entity.pdbx_description
1 polymer ?
#
loop_
_entity_poly.entity_id
_entity_poly.type
_entity_poly.pdbx_seq_one_letter_code
_entity_poly.pdbx_strand_id
1 'polypeptide(L)'
;MLASYREEHRQICAISRIVCQVTTEVLQGVRPAAQLQRWLDLEVQQKVAERASLLEETRRSGARGSARTGPRSRPGTPETIPRPQPLTFGHLRAERVARGAWEVSVVFGDGRRVRACALRLEAHRRRWRVVAMELG
;
A
#
# COMPACT_ATOMS: atom_id res chain seq x y z
N MET A 1 -14.24 -28.99 8.45
CA MET A 1 -13.47 -28.25 7.42
C MET A 1 -13.72 -26.73 7.41
N LEU A 2 -14.87 -26.23 7.92
CA LEU A 2 -15.21 -24.79 7.97
C LEU A 2 -14.34 -23.93 8.92
N ALA A 3 -13.75 -24.54 9.96
CA ALA A 3 -12.86 -23.84 10.89
C ALA A 3 -11.59 -23.29 10.20
N SER A 4 -11.00 -24.05 9.26
CA SER A 4 -9.85 -23.61 8.45
C SER A 4 -10.22 -22.42 7.56
N TYR A 5 -11.41 -22.45 6.95
CA TYR A 5 -11.84 -21.36 6.06
C TYR A 5 -11.98 -20.03 6.81
N ARG A 6 -12.64 -20.02 7.98
CA ARG A 6 -12.81 -18.80 8.78
C ARG A 6 -11.47 -18.25 9.28
N GLU A 7 -10.54 -19.14 9.64
CA GLU A 7 -9.21 -18.76 10.08
C GLU A 7 -8.37 -18.19 8.92
N GLU A 8 -8.35 -18.88 7.78
CA GLU A 8 -7.71 -18.37 6.55
C GLU A 8 -8.29 -17.01 6.16
N HIS A 9 -9.62 -16.88 6.12
CA HIS A 9 -10.29 -15.61 5.81
C HIS A 9 -9.85 -14.48 6.74
N ARG A 10 -9.77 -14.72 8.06
CA ARG A 10 -9.27 -13.73 9.03
C ARG A 10 -7.83 -13.33 8.76
N GLN A 11 -6.95 -14.30 8.51
CA GLN A 11 -5.54 -14.06 8.18
C GLN A 11 -5.41 -13.23 6.90
N ILE A 12 -6.16 -13.58 5.86
CA ILE A 12 -6.18 -12.87 4.57
C ILE A 12 -6.64 -11.42 4.75
N CYS A 13 -7.72 -11.19 5.50
CA CYS A 13 -8.18 -9.84 5.82
C CYS A 13 -7.12 -9.02 6.58
N ALA A 14 -6.45 -9.64 7.56
CA ALA A 14 -5.41 -8.97 8.34
C ALA A 14 -4.18 -8.60 7.49
N ILE A 15 -3.69 -9.54 6.68
CA ILE A 15 -2.54 -9.32 5.79
C ILE A 15 -2.88 -8.25 4.75
N SER A 16 -4.07 -8.29 4.18
CA SER A 16 -4.51 -7.30 3.18
C SER A 16 -4.51 -5.87 3.75
N ARG A 17 -4.98 -5.67 4.98
CA ARG A 17 -4.92 -4.36 5.65
C ARG A 17 -3.50 -3.89 5.88
N ILE A 18 -2.63 -4.76 6.40
CA ILE A 18 -1.22 -4.44 6.65
C ILE A 18 -0.52 -4.08 5.33
N VAL A 19 -0.72 -4.87 4.27
CA VAL A 19 -0.14 -4.61 2.96
C VAL A 19 -0.63 -3.28 2.39
N CYS A 20 -1.92 -2.96 2.49
CA CYS A 20 -2.45 -1.67 2.04
C CYS A 20 -1.83 -0.49 2.79
N GLN A 21 -1.72 -0.60 4.13
CA GLN A 21 -1.09 0.41 4.99
C GLN A 21 0.36 0.64 4.58
N VAL A 22 1.15 -0.42 4.59
CA VAL A 22 2.60 -0.36 4.32
C VAL A 22 2.86 0.09 2.88
N THR A 23 2.10 -0.39 1.90
CA THR A 23 2.21 0.06 0.51
C THR A 23 1.90 1.55 0.37
N THR A 24 0.85 2.04 1.03
CA THR A 24 0.52 3.48 1.00
C THR A 24 1.63 4.32 1.61
N GLU A 25 2.19 3.88 2.73
CA GLU A 25 3.34 4.54 3.38
C GLU A 25 4.59 4.56 2.49
N VAL A 26 4.86 3.46 1.79
CA VAL A 26 5.94 3.38 0.79
C VAL A 26 5.70 4.38 -0.34
N LEU A 27 4.49 4.44 -0.89
CA LEU A 27 4.13 5.38 -1.96
C LEU A 27 4.06 6.85 -1.48
N GLN A 28 3.98 7.09 -0.18
CA GLN A 28 4.11 8.42 0.44
C GLN A 28 5.58 8.78 0.74
N GLY A 29 6.52 7.83 0.62
CA GLY A 29 7.94 8.02 0.91
C GLY A 29 8.27 8.02 2.41
N VAL A 30 7.38 7.52 3.27
CA VAL A 30 7.62 7.48 4.74
C VAL A 30 8.20 6.15 5.21
N ARG A 31 8.25 5.15 4.33
CA ARG A 31 8.76 3.80 4.62
C ARG A 31 9.49 3.22 3.39
N PRO A 32 10.57 2.43 3.57
CA PRO A 32 11.25 1.77 2.46
C PRO A 32 10.48 0.56 1.92
N ALA A 33 10.47 0.39 0.60
CA ALA A 33 9.79 -0.71 -0.11
C ALA A 33 10.31 -2.11 0.30
N ALA A 34 11.55 -2.22 0.78
CA ALA A 34 12.12 -3.48 1.24
C ALA A 34 11.32 -4.15 2.36
N GLN A 35 10.57 -3.38 3.16
CA GLN A 35 9.74 -3.93 4.24
C GLN A 35 8.54 -4.75 3.73
N LEU A 36 8.17 -4.62 2.46
CA LEU A 36 7.11 -5.40 1.83
C LEU A 36 7.56 -6.80 1.38
N GLN A 37 8.86 -7.08 1.32
CA GLN A 37 9.43 -8.35 0.83
C GLN A 37 8.86 -9.61 1.53
N ARG A 38 8.50 -9.47 2.80
CA ARG A 38 7.89 -10.56 3.57
C ARG A 38 6.50 -10.95 3.06
N TRP A 39 5.74 -9.98 2.58
CA TRP A 39 4.34 -10.16 2.20
C TRP A 39 4.11 -10.18 0.71
N LEU A 40 4.95 -9.53 -0.09
CA LEU A 40 4.82 -9.50 -1.55
C LEU A 40 5.73 -10.56 -2.18
N ASP A 41 5.32 -11.07 -3.33
CA ASP A 41 6.26 -11.71 -4.25
C ASP A 41 7.19 -10.66 -4.90
N LEU A 42 8.30 -11.13 -5.49
CA LEU A 42 9.37 -10.26 -5.98
C LEU A 42 8.87 -9.31 -7.07
N GLU A 43 8.08 -9.81 -8.02
CA GLU A 43 7.55 -8.99 -9.12
C GLU A 43 6.64 -7.86 -8.60
N VAL A 44 5.75 -8.18 -7.65
CA VAL A 44 4.85 -7.18 -7.05
C VAL A 44 5.65 -6.17 -6.22
N GLN A 45 6.67 -6.61 -5.50
CA GLN A 45 7.55 -5.73 -4.74
C GLN A 45 8.30 -4.75 -5.65
N GLN A 46 8.79 -5.21 -6.81
CA GLN A 46 9.47 -4.36 -7.81
C GLN A 46 8.52 -3.29 -8.35
N LYS A 47 7.30 -3.67 -8.77
CA LYS A 47 6.28 -2.71 -9.23
C LYS A 47 5.97 -1.62 -8.20
N VAL A 48 5.88 -1.98 -6.92
CA VAL A 48 5.67 -1.00 -5.84
C VAL A 48 6.88 -0.08 -5.68
N ALA A 49 8.09 -0.64 -5.71
CA ALA A 49 9.32 0.15 -5.59
C ALA A 49 9.48 1.15 -6.73
N GLU A 50 9.24 0.72 -7.98
CA GLU A 50 9.25 1.57 -9.17
C GLU A 50 8.22 2.70 -9.08
N ARG A 51 6.98 2.37 -8.68
CA ARG A 51 5.95 3.39 -8.49
C ARG A 51 6.31 4.38 -7.39
N ALA A 52 6.93 3.93 -6.31
CA ALA A 52 7.41 4.80 -5.24
C ALA A 52 8.49 5.77 -5.74
N SER A 53 9.47 5.30 -6.52
CA SER A 53 10.52 6.15 -7.07
C SER A 53 9.98 7.22 -8.03
N LEU A 54 8.99 6.86 -8.86
CA LEU A 54 8.34 7.81 -9.77
C LEU A 54 7.57 8.91 -9.01
N LEU A 55 6.87 8.53 -7.92
CA LEU A 55 6.17 9.49 -7.06
C LEU A 55 7.14 10.40 -6.30
N GLU A 56 8.27 9.86 -5.85
CA GLU A 56 9.34 10.66 -5.23
C GLU A 56 9.95 11.66 -6.20
N GLU A 57 10.21 11.27 -7.45
CA GLU A 57 10.70 12.17 -8.49
C GLU A 57 9.69 13.28 -8.82
N THR A 58 8.41 12.93 -8.95
CA THR A 58 7.33 13.90 -9.17
C THR A 58 7.26 14.92 -8.02
N ARG A 59 7.38 14.47 -6.76
CA ARG A 59 7.41 15.34 -5.57
C ARG A 59 8.61 16.30 -5.60
N ARG A 60 9.81 15.80 -5.90
CA ARG A 60 11.03 16.61 -6.00
C ARG A 60 10.96 17.65 -7.13
N SER A 61 10.34 17.32 -8.25
CA SER A 61 10.17 18.26 -9.37
C SER A 61 9.12 19.34 -9.09
N GLY A 62 8.02 19.01 -8.40
CA GLY A 62 7.03 19.99 -7.95
C GLY A 62 7.59 21.02 -6.96
N ALA A 63 8.41 20.58 -6.00
CA ALA A 63 9.09 21.47 -5.05
C ALA A 63 10.03 22.47 -5.74
N ARG A 64 10.78 22.00 -6.76
CA ARG A 64 11.69 22.84 -7.55
C ARG A 64 10.96 23.84 -8.45
N GLY A 65 9.78 23.48 -8.96
CA GLY A 65 8.93 24.38 -9.74
C GLY A 65 8.32 25.51 -8.90
N SER A 66 7.91 25.21 -7.66
CA SER A 66 7.36 26.21 -6.72
C SER A 66 8.40 27.27 -6.31
N ALA A 67 9.69 26.95 -6.33
CA ALA A 67 10.76 27.88 -5.95
C ALA A 67 11.03 28.99 -6.99
N ARG A 68 10.45 28.91 -8.20
CA ARG A 68 10.73 29.84 -9.31
C ARG A 68 9.64 30.89 -9.57
N THR A 69 8.55 30.91 -8.79
CA THR A 69 7.42 31.85 -9.00
C THR A 69 7.24 32.81 -7.82
N GLY A 70 7.94 33.95 -7.87
CA GLY A 70 7.53 35.21 -7.24
C GLY A 70 7.79 35.40 -5.72
N PRO A 71 7.96 36.66 -5.24
CA PRO A 71 8.57 36.94 -3.95
C PRO A 71 7.58 37.04 -2.78
N ARG A 72 8.07 36.70 -1.58
CA ARG A 72 7.45 36.88 -0.23
C ARG A 72 6.26 35.98 0.11
N SER A 73 6.54 34.70 0.32
CA SER A 73 5.79 33.93 1.32
C SER A 73 6.56 33.92 2.63
N ARG A 74 5.88 34.20 3.74
CA ARG A 74 6.39 34.10 5.14
C ARG A 74 7.24 32.84 5.31
N PRO A 75 8.27 32.81 6.19
CA PRO A 75 9.05 31.61 6.42
C PRO A 75 8.10 30.45 6.73
N GLY A 76 7.92 29.59 5.73
CA GLY A 76 7.01 28.46 5.79
C GLY A 76 7.47 27.57 6.92
N THR A 77 6.52 27.12 7.73
CA THR A 77 6.75 26.04 8.68
C THR A 77 7.57 24.93 8.00
N PRO A 78 8.63 24.41 8.64
CA PRO A 78 9.48 23.41 8.05
C PRO A 78 8.61 22.30 7.46
N GLU A 79 8.87 21.98 6.18
CA GLU A 79 8.23 20.94 5.40
C GLU A 79 8.10 19.69 6.27
N THR A 80 6.91 19.50 6.83
CA THR A 80 6.73 18.56 7.92
C THR A 80 6.88 17.17 7.34
N ILE A 81 7.88 16.43 7.82
CA ILE A 81 8.10 15.02 7.46
C ILE A 81 6.74 14.31 7.48
N PRO A 82 6.28 13.73 6.36
CA PRO A 82 4.95 13.13 6.32
C PRO A 82 4.89 12.02 7.37
N ARG A 83 3.96 12.14 8.31
CA ARG A 83 3.78 11.14 9.36
C ARG A 83 2.97 9.97 8.82
N PRO A 84 3.25 8.72 9.23
CA PRO A 84 2.40 7.59 8.91
C PRO A 84 0.99 7.87 9.43
N GLN A 85 0.01 7.91 8.54
CA GLN A 85 -1.40 8.04 8.91
C GLN A 85 -2.06 6.67 8.83
N PRO A 86 -2.74 6.21 9.89
CA PRO A 86 -3.47 4.96 9.85
C PRO A 86 -4.59 5.06 8.79
N LEU A 87 -4.65 4.06 7.91
CA LEU A 87 -5.70 3.97 6.91
C LEU A 87 -7.05 3.69 7.59
N THR A 88 -8.08 4.39 7.13
CA THR A 88 -9.46 4.06 7.47
C THR A 88 -9.99 3.06 6.45
N PHE A 89 -10.29 1.83 6.87
CA PHE A 89 -10.79 0.79 5.98
C PHE A 89 -12.32 0.86 5.88
N GLY A 90 -12.83 1.02 4.66
CA GLY A 90 -14.25 0.98 4.35
C GLY A 90 -14.71 -0.44 4.07
N HIS A 91 -14.68 -0.83 2.79
CA HIS A 91 -15.09 -2.18 2.37
C HIS A 91 -13.87 -3.09 2.17
N LEU A 92 -13.94 -4.31 2.69
CA LEU A 92 -12.96 -5.37 2.43
C LEU A 92 -13.72 -6.66 2.13
N ARG A 93 -13.57 -7.15 0.89
CA ARG A 93 -14.14 -8.42 0.46
C ARG A 93 -13.01 -9.38 0.13
N ALA A 94 -13.01 -10.56 0.74
CA ALA A 94 -12.07 -11.63 0.45
C ALA A 94 -12.84 -12.87 -0.06
N GLU A 95 -12.42 -13.39 -1.20
CA GLU A 95 -13.04 -14.53 -1.86
C GLU A 95 -11.99 -15.63 -2.09
N ARG A 96 -12.33 -16.88 -1.79
CA ARG A 96 -11.41 -18.00 -1.97
C ARG A 96 -11.60 -18.60 -3.36
N VAL A 97 -10.68 -18.29 -4.27
CA VAL A 97 -10.74 -18.75 -5.66
C VAL A 97 -10.21 -20.17 -5.88
N ALA A 98 -9.28 -20.62 -5.02
CA ALA A 98 -8.81 -21.99 -4.98
C ALA A 98 -8.27 -22.35 -3.59
N ARG A 99 -7.94 -23.62 -3.35
CA ARG A 99 -7.28 -24.01 -2.10
C ARG A 99 -5.94 -23.30 -2.01
N GLY A 100 -5.75 -22.49 -0.96
CA GLY A 100 -4.53 -21.72 -0.78
C GLY A 100 -4.40 -20.50 -1.70
N ALA A 101 -5.48 -20.05 -2.36
CA ALA A 101 -5.49 -18.83 -3.17
C ALA A 101 -6.74 -17.99 -2.89
N TRP A 102 -6.54 -16.69 -2.68
CA TRP A 102 -7.57 -15.73 -2.32
C TRP A 102 -7.45 -14.47 -3.16
N GLU A 103 -8.59 -13.91 -3.53
CA GLU A 103 -8.68 -12.59 -4.15
C GLU A 103 -9.37 -11.63 -3.18
N VAL A 104 -8.82 -10.43 -3.05
CA VAL A 104 -9.27 -9.45 -2.07
C VAL A 104 -9.43 -8.10 -2.75
N SER A 105 -10.54 -7.43 -2.48
CA SER A 105 -10.76 -6.03 -2.84
C SER A 105 -10.89 -5.21 -1.56
N VAL A 106 -10.12 -4.13 -1.45
CA VAL A 106 -10.06 -3.25 -0.28
C VAL A 106 -10.31 -1.81 -0.71
N VAL A 107 -11.23 -1.13 -0.05
CA VAL A 107 -11.43 0.32 -0.17
C VAL A 107 -10.99 0.97 1.14
N PHE A 108 -10.14 1.97 1.06
CA PHE A 108 -9.60 2.65 2.24
C PHE A 108 -9.32 4.14 2.01
N GLY A 109 -9.29 4.93 3.07
CA GLY A 109 -8.92 6.34 3.05
C GLY A 109 -7.58 6.60 3.74
N ASP A 110 -6.75 7.45 3.14
CA ASP A 110 -5.45 7.91 3.68
C ASP A 110 -5.53 9.31 4.33
N GLY A 111 -6.75 9.75 4.69
CA GLY A 111 -7.03 11.10 5.21
C GLY A 111 -7.11 12.19 4.15
N ARG A 112 -6.65 11.93 2.91
CA ARG A 112 -6.66 12.91 1.80
C ARG A 112 -7.56 12.46 0.65
N ARG A 113 -7.66 11.15 0.42
CA ARG A 113 -8.40 10.54 -0.69
C ARG A 113 -8.83 9.13 -0.32
N VAL A 114 -9.90 8.67 -0.95
CA VAL A 114 -10.29 7.26 -0.95
C VAL A 114 -9.56 6.54 -2.09
N ARG A 115 -9.06 5.35 -1.80
CA ARG A 115 -8.34 4.47 -2.72
C ARG A 115 -8.95 3.08 -2.70
N ALA A 116 -8.75 2.36 -3.81
CA ALA A 116 -9.12 0.96 -3.93
C ALA A 116 -7.89 0.13 -4.26
N CYS A 117 -7.77 -1.04 -3.64
CA CYS A 117 -6.69 -2.00 -3.85
C CYS A 117 -7.27 -3.38 -4.15
N ALA A 118 -6.84 -3.99 -5.26
CA ALA A 118 -7.11 -5.37 -5.58
C ALA A 118 -5.85 -6.20 -5.30
N LEU A 119 -6.01 -7.34 -4.64
CA LEU A 119 -4.93 -8.20 -4.19
C LEU A 119 -5.24 -9.65 -4.55
N ARG A 120 -4.23 -10.39 -4.99
CA ARG A 120 -4.25 -11.85 -5.05
C ARG A 120 -3.23 -12.40 -4.07
N LEU A 121 -3.67 -13.24 -3.15
CA LEU A 121 -2.83 -13.87 -2.13
C LEU A 121 -2.76 -15.39 -2.37
N GLU A 122 -1.55 -15.94 -2.33
CA GLU A 122 -1.30 -17.37 -2.47
C GLU A 122 -0.46 -17.89 -1.30
N ALA A 123 -0.75 -19.12 -0.89
CA ALA A 123 -0.02 -19.82 0.16
C ALA A 123 1.31 -20.36 -0.40
N HIS A 124 2.42 -19.73 -0.03
CA HIS A 124 3.77 -20.11 -0.43
C HIS A 124 4.60 -20.54 0.80
N ARG A 125 5.08 -21.79 0.83
CA ARG A 125 5.89 -22.37 1.92
C ARG A 125 5.34 -22.06 3.33
N ARG A 126 4.03 -22.28 3.53
CA ARG A 126 3.27 -22.02 4.77
C ARG A 126 3.13 -20.53 5.16
N ARG A 127 3.32 -19.60 4.23
CA ARG A 127 3.09 -18.17 4.43
C ARG A 127 2.23 -17.63 3.30
N TRP A 128 1.37 -16.67 3.58
CA TRP A 128 0.61 -15.96 2.55
C TRP A 128 1.49 -14.91 1.89
N ARG A 129 1.55 -14.92 0.56
CA ARG A 129 2.21 -13.89 -0.25
C ARG A 129 1.20 -13.27 -1.22
N VAL A 130 1.26 -11.96 -1.37
CA VAL A 130 0.55 -11.23 -2.41
C VAL A 130 1.33 -11.40 -3.72
N VAL A 131 0.71 -12.07 -4.68
CA VAL A 131 1.31 -12.40 -5.99
C VAL A 131 0.81 -11.49 -7.11
N ALA A 132 -0.29 -10.78 -6.88
CA ALA A 132 -0.74 -9.69 -7.74
C ALA A 132 -1.33 -8.57 -6.88
N MET A 133 -1.08 -7.32 -7.26
CA MET A 133 -1.63 -6.16 -6.57
C MET A 133 -1.82 -5.01 -7.54
N GLU A 134 -2.99 -4.38 -7.48
CA GLU A 134 -3.32 -3.15 -8.19
C GLU A 134 -3.86 -2.12 -7.21
N LEU A 135 -3.35 -0.89 -7.30
CA LEU A 135 -3.76 0.22 -6.43
C LEU A 135 -4.19 1.44 -7.27
N GLY A 136 -5.44 1.85 -7.08
CA GLY A 136 -6.01 3.11 -7.57
C GLY A 136 -5.60 4.29 -6.71
#